data_AF-A0A9W7BCM0-F1
#
_entry.id   AF-A0A9W7BCM0-F1
#
_cell.length_a   1.000
_cell.length_b   1.000
_cell.length_c   1.000
_cell.angle_alpha   90.00
_cell.angle_beta   90.00
_cell.angle_gamma   90.00
#
_symmetry.space_group_name_H-M   'P 1'
#
loop_
_entity.id
_entity.type
_entity.pdbx_description
1 polymer ?
#
loop_
_entity_poly.entity_id
_entity_poly.type
_entity_poly.pdbx_seq_one_letter_code
_entity_poly.pdbx_strand_id
1 'polypeptide(L)'
;MSGKEDEPPVNFLDHLELSQRSQDEINSVTNYCVVVTRTDNGDELLHIFCSYHPQAGPVRPDSVSNLQVVEGKHLEITWEWSENSFDVASPGAYFKRPLTVDGAGRLAWAGPVVRTAKEKSRPKPPTTTTTSVRQLLLKDLVLKDECWTEGMSEDRVKIVVSYGGKTIDWIGTSWAESQSITLLKATAVEDGKMARIDFNYYTAENGSKHASDISLFVQLGADGIEWVK
;
A
#
# COMPACT_ATOMS: atom_id res chain seq x y z
N MET A 1 -25.06 -20.08 42.53
CA MET A 1 -25.16 -20.53 41.13
C MET A 1 -23.90 -20.06 40.44
N SER A 2 -22.94 -20.96 40.27
CA SER A 2 -21.67 -20.67 39.59
C SER A 2 -21.97 -20.65 38.10
N GLY A 3 -21.78 -19.51 37.44
CA GLY A 3 -21.80 -19.42 35.98
C GLY A 3 -20.69 -20.31 35.46
N LYS A 4 -21.04 -21.32 34.65
CA LYS A 4 -20.05 -22.02 33.84
C LYS A 4 -19.55 -21.00 32.84
N GLU A 5 -18.27 -20.67 32.90
CA GLU A 5 -17.58 -20.12 31.75
C GLU A 5 -17.69 -21.18 30.65
N ASP A 6 -18.32 -20.82 29.53
CA ASP A 6 -18.40 -21.65 28.34
C ASP A 6 -16.97 -21.86 27.82
N GLU A 7 -16.34 -22.97 28.23
CA GLU A 7 -15.14 -23.47 27.56
C GLU A 7 -15.52 -23.69 26.08
N PRO A 8 -14.77 -23.11 25.12
CA PRO A 8 -15.02 -23.37 23.71
C PRO A 8 -14.89 -24.88 23.46
N PRO A 9 -15.82 -25.50 22.71
CA PRO A 9 -15.83 -26.94 22.52
C PRO A 9 -14.52 -27.38 21.86
N VAL A 10 -14.00 -28.50 22.37
CA VAL A 10 -12.80 -29.19 21.89
C VAL A 10 -12.80 -29.25 20.35
N ASN A 11 -11.75 -28.65 19.77
CA ASN A 11 -11.37 -28.61 18.36
C ASN A 11 -12.29 -27.88 17.36
N PHE A 12 -12.92 -26.78 17.77
CA PHE A 12 -13.52 -25.82 16.83
C PHE A 12 -12.56 -25.40 15.69
N LEU A 13 -11.27 -25.23 16.00
CA LEU A 13 -10.24 -24.83 15.04
C LEU A 13 -9.95 -25.88 13.96
N ASP A 14 -10.02 -27.18 14.30
CA ASP A 14 -9.76 -28.27 13.36
C ASP A 14 -10.83 -28.37 12.28
N HIS A 15 -11.99 -27.75 12.53
CA HIS A 15 -13.11 -27.70 11.60
C HIS A 15 -13.14 -26.42 10.76
N LEU A 16 -12.13 -25.54 10.88
CA LEU A 16 -12.05 -24.33 10.06
C LEU A 16 -11.21 -24.56 8.80
N GLU A 17 -11.82 -24.34 7.65
CA GLU A 17 -11.14 -24.25 6.36
C GLU A 17 -11.14 -22.79 5.89
N LEU A 18 -9.99 -22.32 5.41
CA LEU A 18 -9.85 -20.99 4.84
C LEU A 18 -9.59 -21.10 3.33
N SER A 19 -10.34 -20.33 2.57
CA SER A 19 -10.17 -20.25 1.13
C SER A 19 -10.45 -18.83 0.61
N GLN A 20 -10.32 -18.66 -0.70
CA GLN A 20 -10.73 -17.46 -1.40
C GLN A 20 -11.64 -17.82 -2.57
N ARG A 21 -12.62 -16.96 -2.85
CA ARG A 21 -13.61 -17.17 -3.93
C ARG A 21 -13.92 -15.84 -4.60
N SER A 22 -14.09 -15.87 -5.93
CA SER A 22 -14.70 -14.77 -6.67
C SER A 22 -16.20 -14.98 -6.80
N GLN A 23 -16.99 -13.90 -6.69
CA GLN A 23 -18.44 -13.90 -6.85
C GLN A 23 -18.81 -12.79 -7.85
N ASP A 24 -19.43 -13.18 -8.96
CA ASP A 24 -19.94 -12.20 -9.92
C ASP A 24 -21.24 -11.58 -9.39
N GLU A 25 -21.28 -10.26 -9.35
CA GLU A 25 -22.47 -9.49 -9.01
C GLU A 25 -23.22 -9.00 -10.26
N ILE A 26 -24.46 -8.59 -10.02
CA ILE A 26 -25.27 -7.87 -11.00
C ILE A 26 -24.52 -6.58 -11.37
N ASN A 27 -24.41 -6.29 -12.67
CA ASN A 27 -23.62 -5.19 -13.28
C ASN A 27 -22.15 -5.48 -13.58
N SER A 28 -21.78 -6.74 -13.78
CA SER A 28 -20.43 -7.13 -14.24
C SER A 28 -19.31 -6.82 -13.24
N VAL A 29 -19.62 -6.53 -11.97
CA VAL A 29 -18.60 -6.40 -10.92
C VAL A 29 -18.27 -7.79 -10.40
N THR A 30 -17.00 -8.12 -10.25
CA THR A 30 -16.55 -9.34 -9.58
C THR A 30 -16.04 -8.99 -8.19
N ASN A 31 -16.67 -9.54 -7.17
CA ASN A 31 -16.20 -9.48 -5.79
C ASN A 31 -15.20 -10.60 -5.53
N TYR A 32 -14.12 -10.29 -4.82
CA TYR A 32 -13.14 -11.25 -4.35
C TYR A 32 -13.22 -11.33 -2.83
N CYS A 33 -13.43 -12.54 -2.34
CA CYS A 33 -13.77 -12.82 -0.96
C CYS A 33 -12.75 -13.73 -0.30
N VAL A 34 -12.41 -13.44 0.95
CA VAL A 34 -11.91 -14.44 1.90
C VAL A 34 -13.13 -15.21 2.42
N VAL A 35 -13.00 -16.53 2.46
CA VAL A 35 -14.06 -17.44 2.89
C VAL A 35 -13.56 -18.26 4.07
N VAL A 36 -14.35 -18.29 5.14
CA VAL A 36 -14.17 -19.16 6.29
C VAL A 36 -15.29 -20.19 6.23
N THR A 37 -14.94 -21.46 6.19
CA THR A 37 -15.90 -22.56 6.14
C THR A 37 -15.74 -23.43 7.37
N ARG A 38 -16.85 -23.74 8.04
CA ARG A 38 -16.91 -24.81 9.03
C ARG A 38 -17.18 -26.14 8.35
N THR A 39 -16.21 -27.05 8.40
CA THR A 39 -16.28 -28.34 7.71
C THR A 39 -17.25 -29.33 8.37
N ASP A 40 -17.58 -29.12 9.64
CA ASP A 40 -18.47 -29.99 10.43
C ASP A 40 -19.97 -29.75 10.15
N ASN A 41 -20.35 -28.52 9.78
CA ASN A 41 -21.75 -28.17 9.52
C ASN A 41 -21.98 -27.47 8.17
N GLY A 42 -20.92 -27.17 7.41
CA GLY A 42 -20.97 -26.50 6.12
C GLY A 42 -21.26 -25.00 6.18
N ASP A 43 -21.24 -24.38 7.37
CA ASP A 43 -21.50 -22.96 7.53
C ASP A 43 -20.36 -22.12 6.92
N GLU A 44 -20.71 -21.14 6.09
CA GLU A 44 -19.75 -20.28 5.39
C GLU A 44 -19.90 -18.82 5.84
N LEU A 45 -18.76 -18.16 6.05
CA LEU A 45 -18.70 -16.74 6.33
C LEU A 45 -17.74 -16.05 5.37
N LEU A 46 -18.21 -14.98 4.73
CA LEU A 46 -17.49 -14.27 3.69
C LEU A 46 -17.05 -12.87 4.10
N HIS A 47 -15.91 -12.45 3.59
CA HIS A 47 -15.47 -11.06 3.61
C HIS A 47 -14.94 -10.65 2.24
N ILE A 48 -15.61 -9.66 1.61
CA ILE A 48 -15.15 -9.05 0.36
C ILE A 48 -13.93 -8.18 0.66
N PHE A 49 -12.77 -8.52 0.10
CA PHE A 49 -11.55 -7.73 0.23
C PHE A 49 -11.29 -6.83 -0.98
N CYS A 50 -11.89 -7.15 -2.14
CA CYS A 50 -11.77 -6.36 -3.36
C CYS A 50 -13.04 -6.51 -4.21
N SER A 51 -13.47 -5.43 -4.86
CA SER A 51 -14.52 -5.45 -5.89
C SER A 51 -13.92 -4.86 -7.16
N TYR A 52 -14.02 -5.59 -8.27
CA TYR A 52 -13.39 -5.23 -9.53
C TYR A 52 -14.41 -5.11 -10.65
N HIS A 53 -14.33 -4.03 -11.44
CA HIS A 53 -15.13 -3.88 -12.64
C HIS A 53 -14.26 -4.12 -13.89
N PRO A 54 -14.67 -4.97 -14.86
CA PRO A 54 -13.89 -5.29 -16.05
C PRO A 54 -13.49 -4.08 -16.90
N GLN A 55 -14.27 -2.99 -16.87
CA GLN A 55 -13.90 -1.76 -17.56
C GLN A 55 -12.80 -0.95 -16.84
N ALA A 56 -12.41 -1.33 -15.62
CA ALA A 56 -11.30 -0.71 -14.91
C ALA A 56 -9.92 -1.12 -15.47
N GLY A 57 -9.88 -2.11 -16.38
CA GLY A 57 -8.68 -2.55 -17.09
C GLY A 57 -8.57 -4.08 -17.23
N PRO A 58 -7.47 -4.60 -17.80
CA PRO A 58 -7.23 -6.03 -17.93
C PRO A 58 -6.76 -6.72 -16.62
N VAL A 59 -6.64 -5.97 -15.52
CA VAL A 59 -5.93 -6.40 -14.32
C VAL A 59 -6.85 -7.17 -13.39
N ARG A 60 -6.52 -8.44 -13.13
CA ARG A 60 -7.17 -9.21 -12.07
C ARG A 60 -6.50 -8.90 -10.73
N PRO A 61 -7.27 -8.69 -9.65
CA PRO A 61 -6.73 -8.64 -8.29
C PRO A 61 -5.85 -9.83 -7.97
N ASP A 62 -4.74 -9.60 -7.25
CA ASP A 62 -3.92 -10.69 -6.76
C ASP A 62 -4.69 -11.56 -5.76
N SER A 63 -4.33 -12.84 -5.71
CA SER A 63 -4.79 -13.72 -4.63
C SER A 63 -4.29 -13.21 -3.29
N VAL A 64 -5.08 -13.42 -2.24
CA VAL A 64 -4.58 -13.18 -0.88
C VAL A 64 -3.46 -14.18 -0.58
N SER A 65 -2.46 -13.74 0.19
CA SER A 65 -1.38 -14.59 0.70
C SER A 65 -1.45 -14.69 2.22
N ASN A 66 -0.74 -15.67 2.80
CA ASN A 66 -0.66 -15.88 4.25
C ASN A 66 -2.03 -15.90 4.95
N LEU A 67 -3.04 -16.48 4.28
CA LEU A 67 -4.37 -16.65 4.83
C LEU A 67 -4.35 -17.73 5.92
N GLN A 68 -4.61 -17.35 7.16
CA GLN A 68 -4.49 -18.24 8.32
C GLN A 68 -5.43 -17.82 9.46
N VAL A 69 -5.73 -18.79 10.32
CA VAL A 69 -6.40 -18.57 11.60
C VAL A 69 -5.32 -18.33 12.65
N VAL A 70 -5.47 -17.28 13.46
CA VAL A 70 -4.57 -16.99 14.58
C VAL A 70 -5.37 -17.03 15.87
N GLU A 71 -4.89 -17.85 16.82
CA GLU A 71 -5.45 -17.93 18.16
C GLU A 71 -4.70 -16.96 19.09
N GLY A 72 -5.42 -15.96 19.60
CA GLY A 72 -4.93 -15.02 20.61
C GLY A 72 -5.91 -14.92 21.78
N LYS A 73 -6.18 -13.70 22.26
CA LYS A 73 -7.29 -13.47 23.21
C LYS A 73 -8.67 -13.68 22.57
N HIS A 74 -8.73 -13.56 21.25
CA HIS A 74 -9.88 -13.82 20.41
C HIS A 74 -9.39 -14.57 19.18
N LEU A 75 -10.32 -15.25 18.49
CA LEU A 75 -10.02 -15.88 17.22
C LEU A 75 -9.97 -14.83 16.10
N GLU A 76 -8.93 -14.85 15.28
CA GLU A 76 -8.76 -13.89 14.20
C GLU A 76 -8.41 -14.60 12.89
N ILE A 77 -8.97 -14.12 11.79
CA ILE A 77 -8.51 -14.49 10.44
C ILE A 77 -7.56 -13.40 9.98
N THR A 78 -6.36 -13.80 9.56
CA THR A 78 -5.36 -12.87 9.01
C THR A 78 -5.02 -13.24 7.59
N TRP A 79 -4.78 -12.23 6.75
CA TRP A 79 -4.32 -12.42 5.37
C TRP A 79 -3.52 -11.21 4.92
N GLU A 80 -2.79 -11.38 3.83
CA GLU A 80 -2.07 -10.32 3.15
C GLU A 80 -2.65 -10.12 1.76
N TRP A 81 -2.70 -8.85 1.33
CA TRP A 81 -3.15 -8.54 -0.02
C TRP A 81 -2.56 -7.21 -0.49
N SER A 82 -2.30 -7.12 -1.79
CA SER A 82 -1.95 -5.89 -2.47
C SER A 82 -3.05 -5.53 -3.46
N GLU A 83 -3.45 -4.26 -3.45
CA GLU A 83 -4.54 -3.74 -4.27
C GLU A 83 -4.20 -3.73 -5.77
N ASN A 84 -2.94 -3.98 -6.10
CA ASN A 84 -2.48 -3.93 -7.48
C ASN A 84 -1.23 -4.79 -7.64
N SER A 85 -1.30 -5.78 -8.53
CA SER A 85 -0.13 -6.55 -9.01
C SER A 85 0.89 -5.66 -9.75
N PHE A 86 0.51 -4.43 -10.10
CA PHE A 86 1.34 -3.44 -10.78
C PHE A 86 1.81 -2.29 -9.89
N ASP A 87 1.27 -2.13 -8.67
CA ASP A 87 1.68 -1.04 -7.79
C ASP A 87 2.88 -1.48 -6.96
N VAL A 88 4.06 -1.39 -7.56
CA VAL A 88 5.33 -1.45 -6.82
C VAL A 88 5.41 -0.29 -5.81
N ALA A 89 4.50 0.69 -5.87
CA ALA A 89 4.38 1.74 -4.87
C ALA A 89 3.50 1.40 -3.67
N SER A 90 2.88 0.23 -3.59
CA SER A 90 2.25 -0.24 -2.36
C SER A 90 2.68 -1.68 -2.09
N PRO A 91 3.44 -1.96 -1.01
CA PRO A 91 3.80 -3.33 -0.63
C PRO A 91 2.58 -4.17 -0.20
N GLY A 92 1.36 -3.64 -0.34
CA GLY A 92 0.12 -4.21 0.16
C GLY A 92 -0.10 -3.89 1.64
N ALA A 93 -0.97 -4.66 2.26
CA ALA A 93 -1.27 -4.56 3.67
C ALA A 93 -1.44 -5.95 4.30
N TYR A 94 -1.25 -5.99 5.62
CA TYR A 94 -1.73 -7.05 6.49
C TYR A 94 -3.17 -6.72 6.89
N PHE A 95 -4.02 -7.72 6.83
CA PHE A 95 -5.42 -7.62 7.22
C PHE A 95 -5.68 -8.61 8.34
N LYS A 96 -6.51 -8.20 9.29
CA LYS A 96 -7.03 -9.09 10.32
C LYS A 96 -8.48 -8.80 10.58
N ARG A 97 -9.27 -9.85 10.84
CA ARG A 97 -10.68 -9.73 11.19
C ARG A 97 -11.04 -10.68 12.32
N PRO A 98 -11.61 -10.19 13.43
CA PRO A 98 -12.08 -11.03 14.52
C PRO A 98 -13.23 -11.95 14.07
N LEU A 99 -13.13 -13.23 14.45
CA LEU A 99 -14.11 -14.28 14.20
C LEU A 99 -14.74 -14.73 15.53
N THR A 100 -16.03 -14.99 15.53
CA THR A 100 -16.75 -15.60 16.65
C THR A 100 -17.73 -16.64 16.15
N VAL A 101 -18.24 -17.44 17.07
CA VAL A 101 -19.41 -18.27 16.87
C VAL A 101 -20.59 -17.59 17.58
N ASP A 102 -21.73 -17.46 16.91
CA ASP A 102 -22.95 -16.92 17.51
C ASP A 102 -23.60 -17.94 18.46
N GLY A 103 -24.61 -17.52 19.22
CA GLY A 103 -25.33 -18.40 20.15
C GLY A 103 -26.07 -19.58 19.48
N ALA A 104 -26.15 -19.61 18.16
CA ALA A 104 -26.71 -20.72 17.37
C ALA A 104 -25.63 -21.63 16.78
N GLY A 105 -24.35 -21.42 17.10
CA GLY A 105 -23.25 -22.22 16.59
C GLY A 105 -22.78 -21.81 15.19
N ARG A 106 -23.18 -20.64 14.67
CA ARG A 106 -22.79 -20.18 13.32
C ARG A 106 -21.62 -19.22 13.37
N LEU A 107 -20.81 -19.23 12.33
CA LEU A 107 -19.73 -18.28 12.12
C LEU A 107 -20.29 -16.86 12.00
N ALA A 108 -19.67 -15.94 12.73
CA ALA A 108 -19.98 -14.52 12.63
C ALA A 108 -18.70 -13.68 12.76
N TRP A 109 -18.67 -12.55 12.06
CA TRP A 109 -17.60 -11.57 12.24
C TRP A 109 -17.84 -10.82 13.55
N ALA A 110 -16.86 -10.85 14.44
CA ALA A 110 -16.95 -10.17 15.73
C ALA A 110 -16.56 -8.68 15.67
N GLY A 111 -16.13 -8.19 14.51
CA GLY A 111 -15.71 -6.81 14.35
C GLY A 111 -15.33 -6.39 12.93
N PRO A 112 -14.90 -5.13 12.79
CA PRO A 112 -14.40 -4.59 11.52
C PRO A 112 -13.06 -5.25 11.16
N VAL A 113 -12.70 -5.13 9.88
CA VAL A 113 -11.35 -5.46 9.42
C VAL A 113 -10.39 -4.39 9.89
N VAL A 114 -9.25 -4.81 10.43
CA VAL A 114 -8.12 -3.94 10.70
C VAL A 114 -7.10 -4.13 9.58
N ARG A 115 -6.80 -3.04 8.88
CA ARG A 115 -5.78 -2.97 7.82
C ARG A 115 -4.52 -2.30 8.37
N THR A 116 -3.38 -2.97 8.22
CA THR A 116 -2.05 -2.43 8.57
C THR A 116 -1.20 -2.41 7.31
N ALA A 117 -0.83 -1.23 6.82
CA ALA A 117 0.02 -1.12 5.63
C ALA A 117 1.36 -1.83 5.87
N LYS A 118 1.85 -2.59 4.88
CA LYS A 118 3.20 -3.16 4.98
C LYS A 118 4.22 -2.03 4.91
N GLU A 119 5.34 -2.19 5.61
CA GLU A 119 6.41 -1.22 5.54
C GLU A 119 7.01 -1.22 4.13
N LYS A 120 7.09 -0.03 3.52
CA LYS A 120 7.80 0.13 2.26
C LYS A 120 9.29 0.04 2.53
N SER A 121 9.98 -0.90 1.89
CA SER A 121 11.45 -0.89 1.87
C SER A 121 11.90 0.43 1.27
N ARG A 122 12.71 1.19 2.01
CA ARG A 122 13.23 2.48 1.53
C ARG A 122 14.69 2.29 1.18
N PRO A 123 15.17 2.91 0.09
CA PRO A 123 16.59 2.90 -0.18
C PRO A 123 17.33 3.52 1.01
N LYS A 124 18.44 2.89 1.38
CA LYS A 124 19.36 3.48 2.34
C LYS A 124 19.91 4.77 1.72
N PRO A 125 20.13 5.83 2.52
CA PRO A 125 20.87 6.99 2.05
C PRO A 125 22.18 6.52 1.41
N PRO A 126 22.57 7.08 0.25
CA PRO A 126 23.87 6.84 -0.31
C PRO A 126 24.93 7.13 0.75
N THR A 127 25.92 6.23 0.89
CA THR A 127 27.07 6.48 1.76
C THR A 127 27.98 7.48 1.07
N THR A 128 27.53 8.73 0.95
CA THR A 128 28.30 9.76 0.27
C THR A 128 29.47 10.14 1.16
N THR A 129 30.68 9.95 0.64
CA THR A 129 31.96 10.38 1.26
C THR A 129 32.10 11.92 1.32
N THR A 130 31.05 12.67 0.94
CA THR A 130 31.10 14.08 0.61
C THR A 130 30.65 14.96 1.78
N THR A 131 31.63 15.46 2.52
CA THR A 131 31.92 16.87 2.89
C THR A 131 30.82 17.92 3.14
N SER A 132 29.52 17.60 3.21
CA SER A 132 28.57 18.63 3.65
C SER A 132 28.63 18.75 5.17
N VAL A 133 29.34 19.79 5.64
CA VAL A 133 29.38 20.17 7.06
C VAL A 133 28.10 20.92 7.47
N ARG A 134 27.25 21.28 6.49
CA ARG A 134 26.06 22.09 6.71
C ARG A 134 24.83 21.21 6.84
N GLN A 135 24.02 21.50 7.85
CA GLN A 135 22.76 20.83 8.08
C GLN A 135 21.70 21.36 7.12
N LEU A 136 21.00 20.46 6.44
CA LEU A 136 19.82 20.74 5.63
C LEU A 136 18.58 20.67 6.53
N LEU A 137 18.04 21.83 6.89
CA LEU A 137 16.83 21.92 7.71
C LEU A 137 15.59 21.76 6.81
N LEU A 138 14.76 20.73 7.07
CA LEU A 138 13.56 20.45 6.28
C LEU A 138 12.58 21.63 6.19
N LYS A 139 12.49 22.44 7.25
CA LYS A 139 11.60 23.62 7.29
C LYS A 139 11.95 24.68 6.24
N ASP A 140 13.20 24.69 5.78
CA ASP A 140 13.71 25.63 4.78
C ASP A 140 13.66 25.02 3.37
N LEU A 141 13.23 23.75 3.27
CA LEU A 141 13.02 23.05 2.02
C LEU A 141 11.59 23.28 1.53
N VAL A 142 11.45 23.73 0.29
CA VAL A 142 10.15 23.85 -0.37
C VAL A 142 10.07 22.81 -1.48
N LEU A 143 9.04 21.98 -1.43
CA LEU A 143 8.73 20.99 -2.47
C LEU A 143 7.49 21.43 -3.24
N LYS A 144 7.56 21.28 -4.57
CA LYS A 144 6.40 21.42 -5.45
C LYS A 144 6.45 20.34 -6.51
N ASP A 145 5.33 19.70 -6.77
CA ASP A 145 5.08 19.02 -8.03
C ASP A 145 4.47 20.02 -9.02
N GLU A 146 4.92 19.95 -10.27
CA GLU A 146 4.33 20.70 -11.38
C GLU A 146 3.96 19.71 -12.47
N CYS A 147 2.76 19.88 -13.02
CA CYS A 147 2.25 19.14 -14.17
C CYS A 147 2.01 20.10 -15.33
N TRP A 148 2.45 19.74 -16.52
CA TRP A 148 2.17 20.48 -17.75
C TRP A 148 1.92 19.52 -18.90
N THR A 149 1.17 19.97 -19.90
CA THR A 149 0.93 19.19 -21.11
C THR A 149 1.92 19.60 -22.20
N GLU A 150 2.57 18.62 -22.80
CA GLU A 150 3.45 18.76 -23.96
C GLU A 150 2.73 18.22 -25.21
N GLY A 151 2.83 18.94 -26.33
CA GLY A 151 2.18 18.53 -27.58
C GLY A 151 0.64 18.48 -27.52
N MET A 152 0.05 17.44 -28.10
CA MET A 152 -1.40 17.33 -28.31
C MET A 152 -2.15 16.66 -27.16
N SER A 153 -1.46 16.00 -26.21
CA SER A 153 -2.10 15.35 -25.04
C SER A 153 -1.11 14.68 -24.06
N GLU A 154 0.18 15.00 -24.07
CA GLU A 154 1.16 14.28 -23.23
C GLU A 154 1.38 15.02 -21.91
N ASP A 155 0.85 14.50 -20.80
CA ASP A 155 1.11 15.09 -19.49
C ASP A 155 2.52 14.73 -19.02
N ARG A 156 3.25 15.76 -18.60
CA ARG A 156 4.60 15.70 -18.06
C ARG A 156 4.58 16.22 -16.63
N VAL A 157 5.48 15.66 -15.82
CA VAL A 157 5.61 16.04 -14.42
C VAL A 157 7.05 16.35 -14.06
N LYS A 158 7.20 17.27 -13.10
CA LYS A 158 8.48 17.53 -12.46
C LYS A 158 8.29 17.81 -10.97
N ILE A 159 9.35 17.58 -10.21
CA ILE A 159 9.47 18.00 -8.82
C ILE A 159 10.49 19.11 -8.76
N VAL A 160 10.08 20.26 -8.22
CA VAL A 160 10.94 21.39 -7.93
C VAL A 160 11.28 21.36 -6.45
N VAL A 161 12.58 21.25 -6.14
CA VAL A 161 13.10 21.31 -4.77
C VAL A 161 13.83 22.62 -4.60
N SER A 162 13.40 23.43 -3.64
CA SER A 162 13.99 24.75 -3.38
C SER A 162 14.57 24.86 -1.98
N TYR A 163 15.75 25.47 -1.86
CA TYR A 163 16.38 25.82 -0.57
C TYR A 163 17.16 27.11 -0.71
N GLY A 164 16.91 28.08 0.19
CA GLY A 164 17.64 29.35 0.19
C GLY A 164 17.56 30.12 -1.14
N GLY A 165 16.46 30.00 -1.88
CA GLY A 165 16.25 30.62 -3.19
C GLY A 165 16.93 29.91 -4.37
N LYS A 166 17.65 28.81 -4.14
CA LYS A 166 18.15 27.93 -5.20
C LYS A 166 17.15 26.81 -5.46
N THR A 167 17.05 26.35 -6.71
CA THR A 167 16.14 25.30 -7.15
C THR A 167 16.87 24.22 -7.91
N ILE A 168 16.46 22.97 -7.72
CA ILE A 168 16.82 21.83 -8.56
C ILE A 168 15.55 21.07 -8.93
N ASP A 169 15.57 20.52 -10.14
CA ASP A 169 14.39 19.86 -10.70
C ASP A 169 14.68 18.38 -10.94
N TRP A 170 13.68 17.54 -10.70
CA TRP A 170 13.61 16.18 -11.22
C TRP A 170 12.46 16.13 -12.23
N ILE A 171 12.70 15.61 -13.42
CA ILE A 171 11.71 15.51 -14.50
C ILE A 171 11.35 14.04 -14.71
N GLY A 172 10.06 13.76 -14.86
CA GLY A 172 9.56 12.42 -15.20
C GLY A 172 10.25 11.86 -16.44
N THR A 173 10.65 10.60 -16.39
CA THR A 173 11.46 9.96 -17.44
C THR A 173 10.64 9.11 -18.42
N SER A 174 9.33 8.97 -18.21
CA SER A 174 8.46 8.18 -19.08
C SER A 174 8.02 8.98 -20.30
N TRP A 175 7.76 8.25 -21.39
CA TRP A 175 7.13 8.78 -22.60
C TRP A 175 5.62 8.55 -22.64
N ALA A 176 5.04 8.00 -21.58
CA ALA A 176 3.61 7.74 -21.47
C ALA A 176 2.78 9.03 -21.64
N GLU A 177 1.58 8.86 -22.21
CA GLU A 177 0.61 9.92 -22.52
C GLU A 177 0.14 10.67 -21.28
N SER A 178 0.02 9.97 -20.14
CA SER A 178 -0.35 10.61 -18.88
C SER A 178 0.66 10.30 -17.80
N GLN A 179 1.04 11.32 -17.04
CA GLN A 179 1.96 11.21 -15.92
C GLN A 179 1.43 12.00 -14.73
N SER A 180 1.61 11.48 -13.52
CA SER A 180 1.22 12.21 -12.30
C SER A 180 2.11 11.86 -11.12
N ILE A 181 2.17 12.78 -10.15
CA ILE A 181 2.91 12.64 -8.89
C ILE A 181 1.91 12.70 -7.74
N THR A 182 2.06 11.83 -6.75
CA THR A 182 1.29 11.92 -5.51
C THR A 182 2.16 11.61 -4.30
N LEU A 183 1.66 11.95 -3.10
CA LEU A 183 2.31 11.67 -1.81
C LEU A 183 3.74 12.25 -1.69
N LEU A 184 4.01 13.36 -2.37
CA LEU A 184 5.29 14.06 -2.32
C LEU A 184 5.61 14.54 -0.90
N LYS A 185 6.75 14.11 -0.36
CA LYS A 185 7.21 14.48 0.98
C LYS A 185 8.73 14.47 1.12
N ALA A 186 9.25 15.25 2.07
CA ALA A 186 10.65 15.19 2.49
C ALA A 186 10.79 14.58 3.89
N THR A 187 11.86 13.83 4.13
CA THR A 187 12.28 13.35 5.45
C THR A 187 13.76 13.59 5.64
N ALA A 188 14.18 14.08 6.81
CA ALA A 188 15.59 14.25 7.13
C ALA A 188 16.23 12.87 7.34
N VAL A 189 17.43 12.68 6.80
CA VAL A 189 18.25 11.48 6.98
C VAL A 189 19.69 11.88 7.27
N GLU A 190 20.52 10.97 7.78
CA GLU A 190 21.92 11.24 8.15
C GLU A 190 22.07 12.45 9.09
N ASP A 191 21.31 12.45 10.20
CA ASP A 191 21.26 13.55 11.19
C ASP A 191 20.91 14.93 10.60
N GLY A 192 20.19 14.93 9.46
CA GLY A 192 19.77 16.15 8.77
C GLY A 192 20.84 16.73 7.85
N LYS A 193 21.88 15.98 7.49
CA LYS A 193 22.80 16.36 6.41
C LYS A 193 22.17 16.21 5.02
N MET A 194 21.20 15.31 4.91
CA MET A 194 20.46 15.06 3.67
C MET A 194 18.95 15.06 3.95
N ALA A 195 18.18 15.27 2.89
CA ALA A 195 16.76 14.96 2.89
C ALA A 195 16.47 13.90 1.83
N ARG A 196 15.66 12.89 2.19
CA ARG A 196 15.06 11.97 1.25
C ARG A 196 13.71 12.54 0.81
N ILE A 197 13.52 12.64 -0.51
CA ILE A 197 12.28 13.08 -1.15
C ILE A 197 11.58 11.83 -1.67
N ASP A 198 10.43 11.51 -1.08
CA ASP A 198 9.63 10.34 -1.43
C ASP A 198 8.38 10.78 -2.20
N PHE A 199 8.03 10.08 -3.28
CA PHE A 199 6.80 10.32 -4.04
C PHE A 199 6.41 9.09 -4.86
N ASN A 200 5.12 8.97 -5.16
CA ASN A 200 4.64 7.99 -6.12
C ASN A 200 4.58 8.63 -7.51
N TYR A 201 5.18 7.97 -8.50
CA TYR A 201 5.17 8.35 -9.90
C TYR A 201 4.26 7.41 -10.70
N TYR A 202 3.19 7.94 -11.26
CA TYR A 202 2.23 7.18 -12.08
C TYR A 202 2.40 7.51 -13.55
N THR A 203 2.30 6.49 -14.39
CA THR A 203 2.31 6.64 -15.85
C THR A 203 1.16 5.83 -16.45
N ALA A 204 0.55 6.35 -17.51
CA ALA A 204 -0.48 5.64 -18.26
C ALA A 204 -0.34 5.88 -19.76
N GLU A 205 -0.43 4.79 -20.54
CA GLU A 205 -0.25 4.80 -21.99
C GLU A 205 -1.12 3.70 -22.60
N ASN A 206 -1.93 4.02 -23.62
CA ASN A 206 -2.74 3.04 -24.34
C ASN A 206 -3.60 2.14 -23.42
N GLY A 207 -4.14 2.71 -22.34
CA GLY A 207 -4.94 2.00 -21.33
C GLY A 207 -4.13 1.15 -20.35
N SER A 208 -2.82 1.03 -20.52
CA SER A 208 -1.91 0.43 -19.54
C SER A 208 -1.53 1.47 -18.48
N LYS A 209 -1.44 1.06 -17.22
CA LYS A 209 -1.11 1.93 -16.10
C LYS A 209 0.03 1.33 -15.29
N HIS A 210 0.99 2.16 -14.91
CA HIS A 210 2.13 1.79 -14.08
C HIS A 210 2.30 2.78 -12.94
N ALA A 211 2.91 2.31 -11.86
CA ALA A 211 3.22 3.13 -10.69
C ALA A 211 4.57 2.71 -10.11
N SER A 212 5.35 3.70 -9.70
CA SER A 212 6.67 3.52 -9.09
C SER A 212 6.77 4.36 -7.82
N ASP A 213 7.29 3.78 -6.74
CA ASP A 213 7.76 4.56 -5.59
C ASP A 213 9.16 5.05 -5.88
N ILE A 214 9.37 6.37 -5.82
CA ILE A 214 10.66 6.98 -6.09
C ILE A 214 11.11 7.70 -4.81
N SER A 215 12.33 7.36 -4.40
CA SER A 215 13.07 8.09 -3.38
C SER A 215 14.28 8.75 -4.02
N LEU A 216 14.35 10.07 -3.96
CA LEU A 216 15.52 10.85 -4.33
C LEU A 216 16.19 11.42 -3.08
N PHE A 217 17.48 11.71 -3.16
CA PHE A 217 18.22 12.29 -2.04
C PHE A 217 18.78 13.65 -2.44
N VAL A 218 18.65 14.62 -1.54
CA VAL A 218 19.20 15.98 -1.72
C VAL A 218 20.08 16.35 -0.55
N GLN A 219 21.09 17.17 -0.83
CA GLN A 219 22.02 17.70 0.16
C GLN A 219 22.40 19.15 -0.17
N LEU A 220 23.09 19.80 0.77
CA LEU A 220 23.75 21.08 0.49
C LEU A 220 25.16 20.84 -0.05
N GLY A 221 25.36 21.17 -1.32
CA GLY A 221 26.65 21.26 -1.97
C GLY A 221 27.32 22.62 -1.79
N ALA A 222 28.37 22.88 -2.58
CA ALA A 222 29.12 24.14 -2.53
C ALA A 222 28.28 25.35 -2.95
N ASP A 223 27.44 25.18 -3.98
CA ASP A 223 26.71 26.26 -4.66
C ASP A 223 25.22 26.34 -4.29
N GLY A 224 24.75 25.45 -3.40
CA GLY A 224 23.35 25.35 -2.99
C GLY A 224 22.89 23.92 -2.84
N ILE A 225 21.59 23.70 -3.02
CA ILE A 225 20.98 22.37 -2.99
C ILE A 225 21.33 21.59 -4.26
N GLU A 226 21.61 20.29 -4.11
CA GLU A 226 21.95 19.39 -5.21
C GLU A 226 21.39 17.97 -4.98
N TRP A 227 21.20 17.21 -6.07
CA TRP A 227 20.87 15.79 -6.01
C TRP A 227 22.09 14.95 -5.60
N VAL A 228 21.90 14.02 -4.67
CA VAL A 228 22.90 13.02 -4.31
C VAL A 228 22.84 11.90 -5.37
N LYS A 229 24.00 11.59 -5.97
CA LYS A 229 24.16 10.56 -7.00
C LYS A 229 24.49 9.19 -6.39
#